data_AF-A0A0M4D457-F1
#
_entry.id   AF-A0A0M4D457-F1
#
_cell.length_a   1.000
_cell.length_b   1.000
_cell.length_c   1.000
_cell.angle_alpha   90.00
_cell.angle_beta   90.00
_cell.angle_gamma   90.00
#
_symmetry.space_group_name_H-M   'P 1'
#
loop_
_entity.id
_entity.type
_entity.pdbx_description
1 polymer ?
#
loop_
_entity_poly.entity_id
_entity_poly.type
_entity_poly.pdbx_seq_one_letter_code
_entity_poly.pdbx_strand_id
1 'polypeptide(L)'
;MGKLGSGTVGRRFTMLYAAGFLGSGTVLLTLTYLMSGSRVTVAAPEQPPAVPPGPAAAEQRIRDLETQLADVHGQQDHQLLAGSLVALVVMVGVSLLLGRLLAGRVLRPLRLITAATRRISAENLHQRLAVTGPADEVKELADTVDGLLERLEASFVAQRRFVGNVSHELRTPLATMRASLDVAVAKPEPAAQTVALAGRLRTELDRVDHCWTASSSSRGRSTAPWPAGHPCRSAGRRGRR
;
A
#
# COMPACT_ATOMS: atom_id res chain seq x y z
N MET A 1 -12.57 -21.10 12.47
CA MET A 1 -13.18 -21.45 11.16
C MET A 1 -13.55 -20.18 10.43
N GLY A 2 -12.62 -19.62 9.65
CA GLY A 2 -12.88 -18.45 8.82
C GLY A 2 -13.60 -18.90 7.54
N LYS A 3 -14.81 -18.40 7.30
CA LYS A 3 -15.44 -18.44 5.99
C LYS A 3 -14.54 -17.64 5.05
N LEU A 4 -13.75 -18.32 4.22
CA LEU A 4 -13.08 -17.71 3.07
C LEU A 4 -14.19 -17.14 2.19
N GLY A 5 -14.41 -15.84 2.29
CA GLY A 5 -15.35 -15.11 1.46
C GLY A 5 -14.99 -15.35 0.01
N SER A 6 -15.90 -15.92 -0.77
CA SER A 6 -15.69 -16.20 -2.19
C SER A 6 -15.19 -14.95 -2.90
N GLY A 7 -13.94 -15.00 -3.40
CA GLY A 7 -13.19 -13.86 -3.94
C GLY A 7 -13.96 -13.07 -4.99
N THR A 8 -14.64 -12.01 -4.54
CA THR A 8 -15.57 -11.26 -5.39
C THR A 8 -14.82 -10.21 -6.20
N VAL A 9 -13.68 -9.70 -5.70
CA VAL A 9 -12.78 -8.85 -6.48
C VAL A 9 -12.09 -9.67 -7.56
N GLY A 10 -11.61 -10.87 -7.25
CA GLY A 10 -11.06 -11.79 -8.25
C GLY A 10 -12.05 -12.02 -9.40
N ARG A 11 -13.31 -12.33 -9.09
CA ARG A 11 -14.35 -12.57 -10.10
C ARG A 11 -14.73 -11.32 -10.91
N ARG A 12 -14.76 -10.14 -10.27
CA ARG A 12 -15.00 -8.86 -10.97
C ARG A 12 -13.83 -8.51 -11.88
N PHE A 13 -12.61 -8.80 -11.46
CA PHE A 13 -11.40 -8.56 -12.24
C PHE A 13 -11.31 -9.49 -13.44
N THR A 14 -11.61 -10.78 -13.28
CA THR A 14 -11.67 -11.72 -14.40
C THR A 14 -12.78 -11.38 -15.38
N MET A 15 -13.94 -10.93 -14.92
CA MET A 15 -15.01 -10.43 -15.80
C MET A 15 -14.58 -9.16 -16.57
N LEU A 16 -13.93 -8.20 -15.91
CA LEU A 16 -13.39 -7.00 -16.56
C LEU A 16 -12.32 -7.33 -17.59
N TYR A 17 -11.39 -8.23 -17.25
CA TYR A 17 -10.35 -8.69 -18.16
C TYR A 17 -10.94 -9.43 -19.35
N ALA A 18 -11.86 -10.37 -19.12
CA ALA A 18 -12.54 -11.12 -20.17
C ALA A 18 -13.34 -10.19 -21.10
N ALA A 19 -14.08 -9.22 -20.56
CA ALA A 19 -14.83 -8.26 -21.36
C ALA A 19 -13.91 -7.37 -22.22
N GLY A 20 -12.80 -6.90 -21.66
CA GLY A 20 -11.84 -6.09 -22.41
C GLY A 20 -11.05 -6.89 -23.44
N PHE A 21 -10.69 -8.14 -23.13
CA PHE A 21 -10.07 -9.07 -24.08
C PHE A 21 -11.00 -9.38 -25.24
N LEU A 22 -12.26 -9.73 -24.93
CA LEU A 22 -13.29 -9.96 -25.94
C LEU A 22 -13.47 -8.70 -26.79
N GLY A 23 -13.67 -7.53 -26.18
CA GLY A 23 -13.83 -6.27 -26.91
C GLY A 23 -12.65 -5.95 -27.84
N SER A 24 -11.41 -6.13 -27.36
CA SER A 24 -10.22 -5.97 -28.20
C SER A 24 -10.18 -6.98 -29.34
N GLY A 25 -10.55 -8.23 -29.08
CA GLY A 25 -10.63 -9.27 -30.09
C GLY A 25 -11.69 -8.97 -31.15
N THR A 26 -12.90 -8.54 -30.76
CA THR A 26 -13.97 -8.18 -31.69
C THR A 26 -13.58 -7.00 -32.56
N VAL A 27 -12.94 -5.98 -31.98
CA VAL A 27 -12.46 -4.81 -32.73
C VAL A 27 -11.41 -5.22 -33.75
N LEU A 28 -10.44 -6.04 -33.34
CA LEU A 28 -9.40 -6.57 -34.23
C LEU A 28 -10.01 -7.37 -35.38
N LEU A 29 -10.88 -8.33 -35.07
CA LEU A 29 -11.52 -9.19 -36.07
C LEU A 29 -12.39 -8.38 -37.04
N THR A 30 -13.11 -7.39 -36.53
CA THR A 30 -13.98 -6.51 -37.33
C THR A 30 -13.14 -5.64 -38.26
N LEU A 31 -12.03 -5.09 -37.77
CA LEU A 31 -11.10 -4.28 -38.57
C LEU A 31 -10.42 -5.12 -39.66
N THR A 32 -9.94 -6.32 -39.31
CA THR A 32 -9.35 -7.26 -40.27
C THR A 32 -10.38 -7.70 -41.32
N TYR A 33 -11.63 -7.98 -40.90
CA TYR A 33 -12.71 -8.34 -41.82
C TYR A 33 -13.06 -7.18 -42.78
N LEU A 34 -13.12 -5.94 -42.30
CA LEU A 34 -13.34 -4.76 -43.12
C LEU A 34 -12.23 -4.54 -44.15
N MET A 35 -10.96 -4.74 -43.77
CA MET A 35 -9.81 -4.62 -44.67
C MET A 35 -9.70 -5.78 -45.66
N SER A 36 -10.08 -7.00 -45.27
CA SER A 36 -10.10 -8.15 -46.18
C SER A 36 -11.30 -8.11 -47.13
N GLY A 37 -12.41 -7.49 -46.70
CA GLY A 37 -13.64 -7.34 -47.46
C GLY A 37 -13.60 -6.29 -48.57
N SER A 38 -12.62 -5.39 -48.58
CA SER A 38 -12.34 -4.52 -49.73
C SER A 38 -11.76 -5.34 -50.87
N ARG A 39 -12.65 -6.02 -51.61
CA ARG A 39 -12.30 -6.73 -52.85
C ARG A 39 -11.67 -5.73 -53.81
N VAL A 40 -10.43 -5.97 -54.22
CA VAL A 40 -9.88 -5.34 -55.42
C VAL A 40 -10.68 -5.89 -56.58
N THR A 41 -11.74 -5.19 -56.98
CA THR A 41 -12.43 -5.45 -58.24
C THR A 41 -11.45 -5.07 -59.35
N VAL A 42 -10.60 -6.02 -59.73
CA VAL A 42 -9.90 -5.94 -61.00
C VAL A 42 -11.01 -6.01 -62.05
N ALA A 43 -11.22 -4.90 -62.75
CA ALA A 43 -12.12 -4.88 -63.89
C ALA A 43 -11.72 -6.03 -64.81
N ALA A 44 -12.64 -6.96 -65.08
CA ALA A 44 -12.39 -8.02 -66.04
C ALA A 44 -11.95 -7.35 -67.36
N PRO A 45 -10.81 -7.72 -67.94
CA PRO A 45 -10.36 -7.09 -69.17
C PRO A 45 -11.46 -7.26 -70.21
N GLU A 46 -11.93 -6.14 -70.78
CA GLU A 46 -12.86 -6.17 -71.91
C GLU A 46 -12.29 -7.14 -72.95
N GLN A 47 -13.13 -8.06 -73.41
CA GLN A 47 -12.73 -9.09 -74.36
C GLN A 47 -12.15 -8.42 -75.61
N PRO A 48 -10.84 -8.54 -75.90
CA PRO A 48 -10.24 -7.85 -77.03
C PRO A 48 -10.79 -8.41 -78.33
N PRO A 49 -10.79 -7.63 -79.42
CA PRO A 49 -11.23 -8.09 -80.73
C PRO A 49 -10.50 -9.38 -81.14
N ALA A 50 -11.21 -10.26 -81.84
CA ALA A 50 -10.76 -11.59 -82.25
C ALA A 50 -9.29 -11.59 -82.74
N VAL A 51 -8.42 -12.20 -81.94
CA VAL A 51 -6.98 -12.28 -82.21
C VAL A 51 -6.75 -13.30 -83.33
N PRO A 52 -5.95 -12.99 -84.37
CA PRO A 52 -5.61 -13.98 -85.39
C PRO A 52 -4.79 -15.13 -84.79
N PRO A 53 -5.06 -16.40 -85.14
CA PRO A 53 -4.35 -17.54 -84.57
C PRO A 53 -2.87 -17.52 -84.98
N GLY A 54 -1.96 -17.40 -84.01
CA GLY A 54 -0.52 -17.43 -84.25
C GLY A 54 0.31 -17.44 -82.96
N PRO A 55 1.53 -18.02 -82.97
CA PRO A 55 2.36 -18.18 -81.76
C PRO A 55 2.76 -16.85 -81.11
N ALA A 56 2.95 -15.78 -81.89
CA ALA A 56 3.28 -14.45 -81.37
C ALA A 56 2.17 -13.83 -80.49
N ALA A 57 0.91 -14.10 -80.82
CA ALA A 57 -0.23 -13.64 -80.03
C ALA A 57 -0.35 -14.41 -78.71
N ALA A 58 0.01 -15.70 -78.70
CA ALA A 58 0.06 -16.51 -77.49
C ALA A 58 1.18 -16.03 -76.56
N GLU A 59 2.35 -15.69 -77.09
CA GLU A 59 3.45 -15.11 -76.29
C GLU A 59 3.09 -13.76 -75.68
N GLN A 60 2.43 -12.87 -76.43
CA GLN A 60 1.96 -11.59 -75.88
C GLN A 60 0.95 -11.80 -74.73
N ARG A 61 0.03 -12.77 -74.88
CA ARG A 61 -0.94 -13.11 -73.84
C ARG A 61 -0.26 -13.59 -72.54
N ILE A 62 0.79 -14.41 -72.66
CA ILE A 62 1.56 -14.89 -71.51
C ILE A 62 2.24 -13.73 -70.79
N ARG A 63 2.89 -12.82 -71.53
CA ARG A 63 3.54 -11.63 -70.93
C ARG A 63 2.54 -10.69 -70.25
N ASP A 64 1.36 -10.48 -70.82
CA ASP A 64 0.29 -9.68 -70.21
C ASP A 64 -0.26 -10.34 -68.93
N LEU A 65 -0.37 -11.68 -68.91
CA LEU A 65 -0.77 -12.42 -67.71
C LEU A 65 0.29 -12.33 -66.61
N GLU A 66 1.58 -12.43 -66.96
CA GLU A 66 2.70 -12.30 -66.02
C GLU A 66 2.76 -10.90 -65.38
N THR A 67 2.55 -9.83 -66.17
CA THR A 67 2.52 -8.46 -65.64
C THR A 67 1.30 -8.22 -64.76
N GLN A 68 0.12 -8.72 -65.13
CA GLN A 68 -1.07 -8.66 -64.28
C GLN A 68 -0.88 -9.42 -62.96
N LEU A 69 -0.26 -10.60 -62.98
CA LEU A 69 0.02 -11.36 -61.76
C LEU A 69 1.01 -10.61 -60.84
N ALA A 70 2.02 -9.95 -61.41
CA ALA A 70 3.02 -9.20 -60.65
C ALA A 70 2.40 -7.96 -59.97
N ASP A 71 1.55 -7.21 -60.67
CA ASP A 71 0.87 -6.02 -60.11
C ASP A 71 -0.12 -6.39 -59.00
N VAL A 72 -0.87 -7.49 -59.15
CA VAL A 72 -1.80 -7.97 -58.12
C VAL A 72 -1.07 -8.39 -56.86
N HIS A 73 0.06 -9.11 -56.97
CA HIS A 73 0.87 -9.49 -55.80
C HIS A 73 1.43 -8.26 -55.08
N GLY A 74 1.98 -7.28 -55.80
CA GLY A 74 2.52 -6.06 -55.19
C GLY A 74 1.47 -5.23 -54.45
N GLN A 75 0.26 -5.10 -55.00
CA GLN A 75 -0.85 -4.42 -54.30
C GLN A 75 -1.35 -5.18 -53.07
N GLN A 76 -1.36 -6.52 -53.12
CA GLN A 76 -1.82 -7.35 -51.99
C GLN A 76 -0.91 -7.18 -50.77
N ASP A 77 0.41 -7.22 -50.97
CA ASP A 77 1.39 -7.12 -49.87
C ASP A 77 1.27 -5.79 -49.12
N HIS A 78 1.13 -4.67 -49.84
CA HIS A 78 0.98 -3.36 -49.22
C HIS A 78 -0.31 -3.21 -48.42
N GLN A 79 -1.42 -3.78 -48.88
CA GLN A 79 -2.70 -3.76 -48.13
C GLN A 79 -2.63 -4.60 -46.87
N LEU A 80 -2.01 -5.78 -46.92
CA LEU A 80 -1.82 -6.64 -45.75
C LEU A 80 -0.89 -5.98 -44.71
N LEU A 81 0.19 -5.34 -45.16
CA LEU A 81 1.08 -4.59 -44.27
C LEU A 81 0.37 -3.38 -43.64
N ALA A 82 -0.34 -2.56 -44.42
CA ALA A 82 -1.06 -1.41 -43.87
C ALA A 82 -2.17 -1.84 -42.88
N GLY A 83 -2.95 -2.87 -43.22
CA GLY A 83 -4.00 -3.42 -42.37
C GLY A 83 -3.46 -4.00 -41.06
N SER A 84 -2.35 -4.74 -41.11
CA SER A 84 -1.70 -5.30 -39.92
C SER A 84 -1.09 -4.21 -39.02
N LEU A 85 -0.53 -3.14 -39.60
CA LEU A 85 0.01 -2.00 -38.84
C LEU A 85 -1.10 -1.24 -38.09
N VAL A 86 -2.22 -0.96 -38.76
CA VAL A 86 -3.39 -0.30 -38.13
C VAL A 86 -3.96 -1.19 -37.02
N ALA A 87 -4.10 -2.49 -37.29
CA ALA A 87 -4.54 -3.48 -36.31
C ALA A 87 -3.65 -3.50 -35.06
N LEU A 88 -2.32 -3.48 -35.25
CA LEU A 88 -1.35 -3.43 -34.17
C LEU A 88 -1.46 -2.15 -33.34
N VAL A 89 -1.56 -0.99 -33.99
CA VAL A 89 -1.71 0.31 -33.30
C VAL A 89 -2.99 0.35 -32.46
N VAL A 90 -4.12 -0.13 -33.00
CA VAL A 90 -5.39 -0.20 -32.28
C VAL A 90 -5.27 -1.14 -31.07
N MET A 91 -4.67 -2.32 -31.26
CA MET A 91 -4.50 -3.31 -30.18
C MET A 91 -3.64 -2.74 -29.04
N VAL A 92 -2.52 -2.09 -29.37
CA VAL A 92 -1.66 -1.42 -28.40
C VAL A 92 -2.43 -0.33 -27.64
N GLY A 93 -3.18 0.51 -28.35
CA GLY A 93 -3.99 1.57 -27.74
C GLY A 93 -5.03 1.04 -26.76
N VAL A 94 -5.78 0.02 -27.16
CA VAL A 94 -6.78 -0.65 -26.31
C VAL A 94 -6.11 -1.30 -25.10
N SER A 95 -5.02 -2.04 -25.30
CA SER A 95 -4.29 -2.71 -24.22
C SER A 95 -3.75 -1.73 -23.19
N LEU A 96 -3.22 -0.59 -23.64
CA LEU A 96 -2.68 0.44 -22.75
C LEU A 96 -3.78 1.12 -21.95
N LEU A 97 -4.92 1.43 -22.59
CA LEU A 97 -6.09 2.01 -21.94
C LEU A 97 -6.66 1.07 -20.88
N LEU A 98 -6.86 -0.20 -21.26
CA LEU A 98 -7.39 -1.23 -20.37
C LEU A 98 -6.44 -1.46 -19.19
N GLY A 99 -5.13 -1.55 -19.46
CA GLY A 99 -4.09 -1.67 -18.45
C GLY A 99 -4.09 -0.51 -17.45
N ARG A 100 -4.18 0.75 -17.93
CA ARG A 100 -4.26 1.92 -17.04
C ARG A 100 -5.53 1.93 -16.19
N LEU A 101 -6.68 1.60 -16.77
CA LEU A 101 -7.96 1.54 -16.06
C LEU A 101 -7.93 0.45 -14.97
N LEU A 102 -7.44 -0.73 -15.30
CA LEU A 102 -7.30 -1.87 -14.38
C LEU A 102 -6.34 -1.54 -13.24
N ALA A 103 -5.14 -1.04 -13.55
CA ALA A 103 -4.15 -0.65 -12.54
C ALA A 103 -4.70 0.43 -11.60
N GLY A 104 -5.37 1.45 -12.15
CA GLY A 104 -6.00 2.49 -11.34
C GLY A 104 -7.08 1.95 -10.40
N ARG A 105 -7.89 1.00 -10.86
CA ARG A 105 -9.00 0.44 -10.07
C ARG A 105 -8.54 -0.54 -9.00
N VAL A 106 -7.50 -1.34 -9.26
CA VAL A 106 -6.94 -2.31 -8.30
C VAL A 106 -6.09 -1.63 -7.23
N LEU A 107 -5.28 -0.62 -7.59
CA LEU A 107 -4.38 0.02 -6.63
C LEU A 107 -5.06 1.11 -5.77
N ARG A 108 -6.20 1.66 -6.20
CA ARG A 108 -6.89 2.75 -5.47
C ARG A 108 -7.29 2.36 -4.04
N PRO A 109 -7.92 1.20 -3.77
CA PRO A 109 -8.25 0.78 -2.40
C PRO A 109 -7.02 0.60 -1.52
N LEU A 110 -5.95 0.01 -2.05
CA LEU A 110 -4.68 -0.19 -1.33
C LEU A 110 -4.02 1.13 -0.94
N ARG A 111 -4.11 2.15 -1.81
CA ARG A 111 -3.61 3.50 -1.49
C ARG A 111 -4.39 4.16 -0.36
N LEU A 112 -5.72 3.95 -0.30
CA LEU A 112 -6.55 4.47 0.79
C LEU A 112 -6.16 3.84 2.12
N ILE A 113 -6.03 2.51 2.17
CA ILE A 113 -5.57 1.77 3.36
C ILE A 113 -4.19 2.26 3.79
N THR A 114 -3.23 2.30 2.86
CA THR A 114 -1.86 2.75 3.16
C THR A 114 -1.83 4.19 3.68
N ALA A 115 -2.62 5.09 3.11
CA ALA A 115 -2.72 6.48 3.57
C ALA A 115 -3.37 6.58 4.95
N ALA A 116 -4.40 5.78 5.22
CA ALA A 116 -5.04 5.71 6.53
C ALA A 116 -4.07 5.18 7.58
N THR A 117 -3.40 4.05 7.33
CA THR A 117 -2.41 3.47 8.26
C THR A 117 -1.26 4.43 8.54
N ARG A 118 -0.77 5.19 7.53
CA ARG A 118 0.29 6.19 7.74
C ARG A 118 -0.11 7.36 8.66
N ARG A 119 -1.41 7.62 8.83
CA ARG A 119 -1.90 8.66 9.75
C ARG A 119 -2.05 8.16 11.18
N ILE A 120 -2.05 6.84 11.38
CA ILE A 120 -2.17 6.23 12.71
C ILE A 120 -0.82 6.36 13.42
N SER A 121 -0.85 6.93 14.63
CA SER A 121 0.31 7.15 15.51
C SER A 121 0.00 6.61 16.91
N ALA A 122 1.02 6.50 17.77
CA ALA A 122 0.92 6.09 19.18
C ALA A 122 -0.14 6.89 19.98
N GLU A 123 -0.42 8.12 19.57
CA GLU A 123 -1.40 9.01 20.20
C GLU A 123 -2.85 8.77 19.70
N ASN A 124 -3.00 8.18 18.51
CA ASN A 124 -4.28 8.07 17.79
C ASN A 124 -4.63 6.62 17.38
N LEU A 125 -4.26 5.62 18.19
CA LEU A 125 -4.60 4.21 17.91
C LEU A 125 -6.10 3.92 17.86
N HIS A 126 -6.91 4.75 18.51
CA HIS A 126 -8.37 4.64 18.50
C HIS A 126 -8.97 4.88 17.10
N GLN A 127 -8.22 5.49 16.19
CA GLN A 127 -8.65 5.72 14.82
C GLN A 127 -8.53 4.42 14.02
N ARG A 128 -9.67 3.79 13.74
CA ARG A 128 -9.79 2.60 12.90
C ARG A 128 -9.78 2.97 11.41
N LEU A 129 -9.36 2.04 10.56
CA LEU A 129 -9.45 2.21 9.11
C LEU A 129 -10.92 2.24 8.64
N ALA A 130 -11.79 1.44 9.26
CA ALA A 130 -13.24 1.44 9.01
C ALA A 130 -13.59 1.44 7.51
N VAL A 131 -12.92 0.59 6.73
CA VAL A 131 -13.10 0.55 5.27
C VAL A 131 -14.52 0.07 4.96
N THR A 132 -15.34 0.98 4.47
CA THR A 132 -16.70 0.68 3.99
C THR A 132 -16.64 0.11 2.58
N GLY A 133 -17.32 -1.00 2.37
CA GLY A 133 -17.30 -1.69 1.08
C GLY A 133 -17.78 -3.14 1.12
N PRO A 134 -17.84 -3.78 -0.07
CA PRO A 134 -18.14 -5.20 -0.21
C PRO A 134 -17.18 -6.06 0.63
N ALA A 135 -17.65 -7.24 1.07
CA ALA A 135 -16.80 -8.23 1.71
C ALA A 135 -15.86 -8.87 0.68
N ASP A 136 -14.78 -8.17 0.36
CA ASP A 136 -13.72 -8.62 -0.52
C ASP A 136 -12.39 -8.76 0.22
N GLU A 137 -11.37 -9.24 -0.49
CA GLU A 137 -10.03 -9.53 0.01
C GLU A 137 -9.35 -8.27 0.58
N VAL A 138 -9.70 -7.09 0.06
CA VAL A 138 -9.17 -5.81 0.53
C VAL A 138 -9.83 -5.41 1.86
N LYS A 139 -11.14 -5.62 1.99
CA LYS A 139 -11.84 -5.41 3.25
C LYS A 139 -11.37 -6.38 4.33
N GLU A 140 -11.16 -7.65 4.00
CA GLU A 140 -10.60 -8.64 4.94
C GLU A 140 -9.21 -8.22 5.45
N LEU A 141 -8.37 -7.66 4.58
CA LEU A 141 -7.08 -7.08 4.98
C LEU A 141 -7.27 -5.88 5.92
N ALA A 142 -8.21 -4.97 5.61
CA ALA A 142 -8.51 -3.82 6.46
C ALA A 142 -8.99 -4.26 7.86
N ASP A 143 -9.90 -5.23 7.92
CA ASP A 143 -10.41 -5.79 9.17
C ASP A 143 -9.29 -6.45 9.99
N THR A 144 -8.36 -7.14 9.32
CA THR A 144 -7.17 -7.73 9.98
C THR A 144 -6.27 -6.65 10.59
N VAL A 145 -6.03 -5.55 9.87
CA VAL A 145 -5.24 -4.42 10.38
C VAL A 145 -5.94 -3.76 11.56
N ASP A 146 -7.25 -3.55 11.49
CA ASP A 146 -8.04 -3.00 12.60
C ASP A 146 -7.95 -3.88 13.86
N GLY A 147 -7.97 -5.21 13.70
CA GLY A 147 -7.75 -6.15 14.81
C GLY A 147 -6.34 -6.09 15.40
N LEU A 148 -5.30 -5.85 14.58
CA LEU A 148 -3.94 -5.62 15.09
C LEU A 148 -3.84 -4.32 15.88
N LEU A 149 -4.47 -3.25 15.40
CA LEU A 149 -4.53 -1.95 16.09
C LEU A 149 -5.24 -2.05 17.43
N GLU A 150 -6.34 -2.81 17.50
CA GLU A 150 -7.08 -3.06 18.75
C GLU A 150 -6.20 -3.76 19.80
N ARG A 151 -5.45 -4.79 19.39
CA ARG A 151 -4.53 -5.49 20.30
C ARG A 151 -3.39 -4.60 20.78
N LEU A 152 -2.90 -3.72 19.92
CA LEU A 152 -1.85 -2.76 20.27
C LEU A 152 -2.38 -1.67 21.22
N GLU A 153 -3.61 -1.21 21.02
CA GLU A 153 -4.29 -0.28 21.92
C GLU A 153 -4.47 -0.90 23.33
N ALA A 154 -4.92 -2.15 23.38
CA ALA A 154 -5.07 -2.87 24.64
C ALA A 154 -3.75 -2.99 25.41
N SER A 155 -2.63 -3.26 24.72
CA SER A 155 -1.32 -3.37 25.36
C SER A 155 -0.81 -2.03 25.91
N PHE A 156 -1.00 -0.92 25.18
CA PHE A 156 -0.66 0.42 25.66
C PHE A 156 -1.51 0.85 26.85
N VAL A 157 -2.81 0.54 26.85
CA VAL A 157 -3.70 0.83 27.98
C VAL A 157 -3.26 0.03 29.22
N ALA A 158 -2.95 -1.26 29.05
CA ALA A 158 -2.45 -2.09 30.13
C ALA A 158 -1.12 -1.55 30.70
N GLN A 159 -0.18 -1.17 29.84
CA GLN A 159 1.09 -0.57 30.24
C GLN A 159 0.89 0.73 31.02
N ARG A 160 0.00 1.63 30.56
CA ARG A 160 -0.31 2.89 31.25
C ARG A 160 -0.93 2.65 32.62
N ARG A 161 -1.87 1.71 32.73
CA ARG A 161 -2.47 1.32 34.01
C ARG A 161 -1.42 0.72 34.96
N PHE A 162 -0.55 -0.15 34.46
CA PHE A 162 0.52 -0.73 35.28
C PHE A 162 1.46 0.35 35.83
N VAL A 163 1.97 1.25 34.97
CA VAL A 163 2.84 2.34 35.41
C VAL A 163 2.11 3.25 36.41
N GLY A 164 0.83 3.57 36.17
CA GLY A 164 0.02 4.35 37.10
C GLY A 164 -0.11 3.67 38.47
N ASN A 165 -0.52 2.40 38.49
CA ASN A 165 -0.68 1.62 39.71
C ASN A 165 0.64 1.48 40.47
N VAL A 166 1.74 1.16 39.78
CA VAL A 166 3.08 1.07 40.40
C VAL A 166 3.49 2.43 40.99
N SER A 167 3.20 3.54 40.30
CA SER A 167 3.49 4.88 40.83
C SER A 167 2.75 5.15 42.15
N HIS A 168 1.50 4.69 42.26
CA HIS A 168 0.69 4.83 43.47
C HIS A 168 1.16 3.89 44.59
N GLU A 169 1.40 2.62 44.28
CA GLU A 169 1.88 1.61 45.24
C GLU A 169 3.29 1.91 45.76
N LEU A 170 4.13 2.63 45.02
CA LEU A 170 5.45 3.07 45.50
C LEU A 170 5.40 4.35 46.33
N ARG A 171 4.39 5.20 46.16
CA ARG A 171 4.24 6.44 46.94
C ARG A 171 3.92 6.14 48.41
N THR A 172 3.10 5.12 48.65
CA THR A 172 2.71 4.67 50.00
C THR A 172 3.92 4.23 50.85
N PRO A 173 4.80 3.30 50.42
CA PRO A 173 5.96 2.89 51.20
C PRO A 173 6.98 4.04 51.36
N LEU A 174 7.12 4.94 50.38
CA LEU A 174 7.95 6.14 50.54
C LEU A 174 7.43 7.07 51.65
N ALA A 175 6.10 7.27 51.72
CA ALA A 175 5.48 8.03 52.79
C ALA A 175 5.68 7.35 54.16
N THR A 176 5.57 6.03 54.23
CA THR A 176 5.82 5.25 55.46
C THR A 176 7.28 5.35 55.90
N MET A 177 8.25 5.28 54.98
CA MET A 177 9.68 5.48 55.29
C MET A 177 9.97 6.88 55.81
N ARG A 178 9.31 7.92 55.26
CA ARG A 178 9.42 9.30 55.79
C ARG A 178 8.85 9.39 57.21
N ALA A 179 7.65 8.85 57.43
CA ALA A 179 7.01 8.87 58.75
C ALA A 179 7.84 8.13 59.81
N SER A 180 8.45 6.99 59.47
CA SER A 180 9.30 6.25 60.42
C SER A 180 10.58 7.02 60.77
N LEU A 181 11.18 7.75 59.82
CA LEU A 181 12.29 8.66 60.08
C LEU A 181 11.87 9.84 60.96
N ASP A 182 10.70 10.44 60.73
CA ASP A 182 10.17 11.52 61.55
C ASP A 182 9.97 11.07 63.01
N VAL A 183 9.42 9.88 63.22
CA VAL A 183 9.26 9.28 64.56
C VAL A 183 10.61 8.98 65.23
N ALA A 184 11.58 8.47 64.47
CA ALA A 184 12.91 8.16 65.01
C ALA A 184 13.66 9.40 65.51
N VAL A 185 13.48 10.54 64.84
CA VAL A 185 14.11 11.83 65.21
C VAL A 185 13.33 12.54 66.34
N ALA A 186 12.02 12.29 66.48
CA ALA A 186 11.19 12.92 67.50
C ALA A 186 11.35 12.35 68.94
N LYS A 187 12.16 11.30 69.14
CA LYS A 187 12.40 10.72 70.48
C LYS A 187 13.18 11.69 71.39
N PRO A 188 12.93 11.71 72.71
CA PRO A 188 13.75 12.47 73.66
C PRO A 188 15.18 11.90 73.68
N GLU A 189 16.18 12.78 73.53
CA GLU A 189 17.60 12.43 73.34
C GLU A 189 17.88 11.44 72.20
N PRO A 190 17.61 11.81 70.94
CA PRO A 190 17.97 10.97 69.81
C PRO A 190 19.50 10.94 69.67
N ALA A 191 20.09 9.74 69.55
CA ALA A 191 21.54 9.63 69.36
C ALA A 191 21.98 10.41 68.11
N ALA A 192 23.11 11.13 68.22
CA ALA A 192 23.61 12.00 67.13
C ALA A 192 23.79 11.25 65.79
N GLN A 193 24.15 9.97 65.85
CA GLN A 193 24.27 9.10 64.67
C GLN A 193 22.92 8.84 63.99
N THR A 194 21.83 8.73 64.75
CA THR A 194 20.47 8.50 64.25
C THR A 194 19.95 9.73 63.52
N VAL A 195 20.21 10.93 64.05
CA VAL A 195 19.84 12.20 63.41
C VAL A 195 20.61 12.40 62.10
N ALA A 196 21.92 12.12 62.09
CA ALA A 196 22.75 12.22 60.90
C ALA A 196 22.34 11.23 59.79
N LEU A 197 21.99 9.99 60.15
CA LEU A 197 21.50 8.98 59.21
C LEU A 197 20.12 9.35 58.65
N ALA A 198 19.20 9.81 59.49
CA ALA A 198 17.87 10.25 59.07
C ALA A 198 17.93 11.43 58.10
N GLY A 199 18.81 12.41 58.34
CA GLY A 199 19.03 13.53 57.42
C GLY A 199 19.54 13.08 56.04
N ARG A 200 20.49 12.13 55.99
CA ARG A 200 20.97 11.55 54.72
C ARG A 200 19.87 10.81 53.97
N LEU A 201 19.12 9.94 54.65
CA LEU A 201 18.01 9.19 54.03
C LEU A 201 16.91 10.11 53.52
N ARG A 202 16.58 11.18 54.25
CA ARG A 202 15.59 12.18 53.84
C ARG A 202 16.01 12.89 52.55
N THR A 203 17.29 13.26 52.45
CA THR A 203 17.85 13.92 51.26
C THR A 203 17.77 13.01 50.03
N GLU A 204 18.02 11.70 50.19
CA GLU A 204 17.90 10.72 49.10
C GLU A 204 16.43 10.48 48.71
N LEU A 205 15.51 10.41 49.68
CA LEU A 205 14.07 10.31 49.42
C LEU A 205 13.54 11.54 48.67
N ASP A 206 14.00 12.74 49.02
CA ASP A 206 13.59 13.99 48.36
C ASP A 206 14.13 14.09 46.93
N ARG A 207 15.32 13.56 46.66
CA ARG A 207 15.83 13.42 45.28
C ARG A 207 14.94 12.53 44.42
N VAL A 208 14.54 11.38 44.95
CA VAL A 208 13.67 10.43 44.22
C VAL A 208 12.32 11.07 43.91
N ASP A 209 11.72 11.74 44.88
CA ASP A 209 10.43 12.42 44.74
C ASP A 209 10.50 13.60 43.74
N HIS A 210 11.59 14.37 43.78
CA HIS A 210 11.80 15.46 42.83
C HIS A 210 12.00 14.95 41.39
N CYS A 211 12.68 13.81 41.22
CA CYS A 211 12.84 13.22 39.89
C CYS A 211 11.52 12.63 39.36
N TRP A 212 10.71 12.06 40.23
CA TRP A 212 9.36 11.59 39.91
C TRP A 212 8.44 12.73 39.47
N THR A 213 8.40 13.83 40.21
CA THR A 213 7.59 15.00 39.86
C THR A 213 8.03 15.63 38.54
N ALA A 214 9.35 15.76 38.30
CA ALA A 214 9.89 16.25 37.05
C ALA A 214 9.48 15.38 35.84
N SER A 215 9.63 14.05 35.94
CA SER A 215 9.25 13.11 34.86
C SER A 215 7.73 13.02 34.64
N SER A 216 6.93 13.26 35.68
CA SER A 216 5.47 13.27 35.55
C SER A 216 4.94 14.49 34.77
N SER A 217 5.65 15.62 34.83
CA SER A 217 5.29 16.90 34.21
C SER A 217 5.66 17.00 32.72
N SER A 218 6.66 16.23 32.27
CA SER A 218 7.13 16.25 30.87
C SER A 218 6.29 15.39 29.92
N ARG A 219 5.20 14.78 30.40
CA ARG A 219 4.26 13.94 29.61
C ARG A 219 3.59 14.65 28.42
N GLY A 220 3.88 15.93 28.16
CA GLY A 220 3.40 16.66 26.98
C GLY A 220 4.45 17.43 26.16
N ARG A 221 5.74 17.46 26.53
CA ARG A 221 6.76 18.25 25.80
C ARG A 221 8.13 17.58 25.76
N SER A 222 8.55 17.22 24.56
CA SER A 222 9.94 17.01 24.10
C SER A 222 10.70 15.79 24.63
N THR A 223 11.20 14.97 23.71
CA THR A 223 12.20 13.91 23.89
C THR A 223 13.62 14.44 24.15
N ALA A 224 13.77 15.74 24.44
CA ALA A 224 15.08 16.34 24.67
C ALA A 224 15.74 15.76 25.94
N PRO A 225 17.00 15.27 25.84
CA PRO A 225 17.74 14.78 26.99
C PRO A 225 17.99 15.91 28.00
N TRP A 226 17.92 15.58 29.29
CA TRP A 226 18.15 16.53 30.39
C TRP A 226 19.48 17.30 30.23
N PRO A 227 19.50 18.62 30.47
CA PRO A 227 20.70 19.44 30.33
C PRO A 227 21.83 18.96 31.27
N ALA A 228 23.07 19.23 30.87
CA ALA A 228 24.25 18.81 31.62
C ALA A 228 24.23 19.44 33.03
N GLY A 229 24.34 18.60 34.07
CA GLY A 229 24.29 19.01 35.48
C GLY A 229 22.98 18.70 36.21
N HIS A 230 21.92 18.24 35.51
CA HIS A 230 20.65 17.95 36.17
C HIS A 230 20.74 16.76 37.15
N PRO A 231 20.19 16.86 38.38
CA PRO A 231 20.28 15.81 39.41
C PRO A 231 19.78 14.43 38.94
N CYS A 232 18.80 14.38 38.04
CA CYS A 232 18.26 13.13 37.49
C CYS A 232 19.17 12.43 36.46
N ARG A 233 20.17 13.12 35.88
CA ARG A 233 21.03 12.56 34.82
C ARG A 233 22.07 11.58 35.39
N SER A 234 22.52 11.77 36.63
CA SER A 234 23.53 10.92 37.28
C SER A 234 22.98 9.58 37.76
N ALA A 235 21.69 9.50 38.10
CA ALA A 235 21.02 8.26 38.49
C ALA A 235 20.95 7.24 37.33
N GLY A 236 20.75 7.69 36.09
CA GLY A 236 20.68 6.81 34.91
C GLY A 236 22.02 6.21 34.45
N ARG A 237 23.16 6.73 34.93
CA ARG A 237 24.49 6.25 34.52
C ARG A 237 25.05 5.10 35.37
N ARG A 238 24.50 4.84 36.57
CA ARG A 238 25.02 3.79 37.47
C ARG A 238 24.50 2.37 37.19
N GLY A 239 23.52 2.20 36.29
CA GLY A 239 22.94 0.88 35.94
C GLY A 239 23.42 0.25 34.63
N ARG A 240 24.54 0.72 34.04
CA ARG A 240 25.12 0.20 32.79
C ARG A 240 26.56 -0.30 32.97
N ARG A 241 26.82 -1.04 34.03
CA ARG A 241 28.01 -1.90 34.14
C ARG A 241 27.56 -3.31 34.47
#